data_AF-A0A920VW08-F1
#
_entry.id   AF-A0A920VW08-F1
#
_cell.length_a   1.000
_cell.length_b   1.000
_cell.length_c   1.000
_cell.angle_alpha   90.00
_cell.angle_beta   90.00
_cell.angle_gamma   90.00
#
_symmetry.space_group_name_H-M   'P 1'
#
loop_
_entity.id
_entity.type
_entity.pdbx_description
1 polymer ?
#
loop_
_entity_poly.entity_id
_entity_poly.type
_entity_poly.pdbx_seq_one_letter_code
_entity_poly.pdbx_strand_id
1 'polypeptide(L)'
;MEDAYLVNSRMDHRGGCGFEENTGDGAGILVALPHNFFKKISTEMGIKLPKKGSYSVGNIFLPQDEKERELCKRKIEKIIDSENQTFLGWRMVPTDSKKANVGPAAKLSQPVIEQLFIKSSNGIDQDEFERKLYLIRKQFSHQLRTNKKLTQPSLLFACSLSSKIIVYKGMLTPSQLFPFFPDLEQKSFETHLAMVHSRFSTNTFPSWEGPTK
;
A
#
# COMPACT_ATOMS: atom_id res chain seq x y z
N MET A 1 11.45 13.69 -4.71
CA MET A 1 10.92 13.21 -3.41
C MET A 1 11.05 14.27 -2.32
N GLU A 2 12.15 15.03 -2.28
CA GLU A 2 12.35 16.13 -1.30
C GLU A 2 11.22 17.18 -1.33
N ASP A 3 10.80 17.63 -2.51
CA ASP A 3 9.66 18.56 -2.63
C ASP A 3 8.36 17.98 -2.04
N ALA A 4 8.10 16.69 -2.29
CA ALA A 4 6.93 16.01 -1.75
C ALA A 4 6.99 15.91 -0.22
N TYR A 5 8.18 15.67 0.35
CA TYR A 5 8.40 15.70 1.79
C TYR A 5 8.11 17.09 2.37
N LEU A 6 8.66 18.14 1.78
CA LEU A 6 8.48 19.52 2.24
C LEU A 6 7.01 19.96 2.19
N VAL A 7 6.32 19.68 1.09
CA VAL A 7 4.89 19.99 0.94
C VAL A 7 4.08 19.23 1.99
N ASN A 8 4.35 17.92 2.15
CA ASN A 8 3.62 17.07 3.09
C ASN A 8 3.79 17.52 4.54
N SER A 9 5.02 17.78 4.99
CA SER A 9 5.29 18.25 6.37
C SER A 9 4.67 19.62 6.66
N ARG A 10 4.43 20.45 5.63
CA ARG A 10 3.73 21.75 5.79
C ARG A 10 2.21 21.60 5.93
N MET A 11 1.64 20.41 5.74
CA MET A 11 0.20 20.17 5.87
C MET A 11 -0.25 19.84 7.30
N ASP A 12 0.66 19.71 8.27
CA ASP A 12 0.31 19.30 9.65
C ASP A 12 -0.79 20.17 10.28
N HIS A 13 -0.76 21.49 10.05
CA HIS A 13 -1.80 22.43 10.53
C HIS A 13 -3.20 22.20 9.92
N ARG A 14 -3.32 21.33 8.93
CA ARG A 14 -4.58 20.96 8.25
C ARG A 14 -4.95 19.49 8.46
N GLY A 15 -4.08 18.72 9.11
CA GLY A 15 -4.35 17.34 9.49
C GLY A 15 -5.12 17.28 10.79
N GLY A 16 -6.07 16.35 10.89
CA GLY A 16 -6.70 16.04 12.17
C GLY A 16 -5.74 15.21 13.01
N CYS A 17 -5.57 15.60 14.27
CA CYS A 17 -5.01 14.72 15.28
C CYS A 17 -6.18 13.99 15.94
N GLY A 18 -6.03 12.68 16.11
CA GLY A 18 -6.98 11.84 16.84
C GLY A 18 -6.95 12.11 18.33
N PHE A 19 -7.43 11.16 19.13
CA PHE A 19 -7.49 11.30 20.59
C PHE A 19 -6.11 11.52 21.26
N GLU A 20 -5.03 11.10 20.60
CA GLU A 20 -3.64 11.32 21.03
C GLU A 20 -2.92 12.22 20.01
N GLU A 21 -2.06 13.13 20.48
CA GLU A 21 -1.32 14.08 19.62
C GLU A 21 -0.50 13.42 18.50
N ASN A 22 -0.04 12.19 18.73
CA ASN A 22 0.79 11.43 17.79
C ASN A 22 0.02 10.35 17.01
N THR A 23 -1.31 10.40 17.06
CA THR A 23 -2.21 9.56 16.27
C THR A 23 -2.90 10.44 15.23
N GLY A 24 -2.50 10.35 13.96
CA GLY A 24 -3.13 11.14 12.89
C GLY A 24 -4.36 10.47 12.28
N ASP A 25 -5.27 11.28 11.74
CA ASP A 25 -6.49 10.81 11.04
C ASP A 25 -6.21 10.13 9.70
N GLY A 26 -5.02 10.35 9.17
CA GLY A 26 -4.52 9.69 7.97
C GLY A 26 -3.71 10.62 7.07
N ALA A 27 -2.58 10.12 6.59
CA ALA A 27 -1.73 10.77 5.60
C ALA A 27 -1.31 9.77 4.53
N GLY A 28 -1.04 10.26 3.33
CA GLY A 28 -0.57 9.42 2.25
C GLY A 28 0.04 10.18 1.09
N ILE A 29 0.80 9.43 0.30
CA ILE A 29 1.44 9.87 -0.92
C ILE A 29 1.15 8.87 -2.04
N LEU A 30 0.68 9.40 -3.16
CA LEU A 30 0.64 8.68 -4.44
C LEU A 30 1.85 9.13 -5.25
N VAL A 31 2.58 8.17 -5.81
CA VAL A 31 3.67 8.43 -6.74
C VAL A 31 3.53 7.62 -8.02
N ALA A 32 4.12 8.06 -9.11
CA ALA A 32 4.38 7.16 -10.22
C ALA A 32 5.34 6.05 -9.79
N LEU A 33 5.12 4.82 -10.30
CA LEU A 33 5.82 3.63 -9.85
C LEU A 33 7.34 3.77 -10.09
N PRO A 34 8.19 3.81 -9.03
CA PRO A 34 9.63 4.00 -9.15
C PRO A 34 10.31 2.73 -9.66
N HIS A 35 10.49 2.63 -10.97
CA HIS A 35 11.00 1.41 -11.60
C HIS A 35 12.38 0.99 -11.10
N ASN A 36 13.32 1.93 -10.99
CA ASN A 36 14.70 1.64 -10.57
C ASN A 36 14.75 1.09 -9.14
N PHE A 37 13.96 1.67 -8.23
CA PHE A 37 13.79 1.17 -6.88
C PHE A 37 13.30 -0.29 -6.88
N PHE A 38 12.18 -0.57 -7.55
CA PHE A 38 11.60 -1.91 -7.55
C PHE A 38 12.44 -2.94 -8.30
N LYS A 39 13.19 -2.55 -9.33
CA LYS A 39 14.15 -3.42 -9.99
C LYS A 39 15.26 -3.87 -9.03
N LYS A 40 15.82 -2.94 -8.25
CA LYS A 40 16.82 -3.28 -7.21
C LYS A 40 16.23 -4.25 -6.18
N ILE A 41 15.09 -3.90 -5.60
CA ILE A 41 14.38 -4.72 -4.60
C ILE A 41 14.05 -6.12 -5.13
N SER A 42 13.52 -6.22 -6.36
CA SER A 42 13.19 -7.51 -6.97
C SER A 42 14.43 -8.40 -7.14
N THR A 43 15.59 -7.80 -7.44
CA THR A 43 16.86 -8.53 -7.58
C THR A 43 17.28 -9.13 -6.23
N GLU A 44 17.16 -8.36 -5.15
CA GLU A 44 17.46 -8.80 -3.78
C GLU A 44 16.54 -9.94 -3.33
N MET A 45 15.30 -9.97 -3.83
CA MET A 45 14.32 -11.02 -3.56
C MET A 45 14.45 -12.25 -4.49
N GLY A 46 15.38 -12.24 -5.46
CA GLY A 46 15.50 -13.31 -6.47
C GLY A 46 14.37 -13.32 -7.51
N ILE A 47 13.62 -12.22 -7.66
CA ILE A 47 12.52 -12.08 -8.62
C ILE A 47 13.04 -11.41 -9.89
N LYS A 48 12.82 -12.05 -11.05
CA LYS A 48 13.10 -11.44 -12.35
C LYS A 48 11.97 -10.50 -12.76
N LEU A 49 12.15 -9.21 -12.51
CA LEU A 49 11.15 -8.20 -12.85
C LEU A 49 11.09 -7.91 -14.37
N PRO A 50 9.90 -7.91 -14.99
CA PRO A 50 9.71 -7.48 -16.38
C PRO A 50 10.06 -6.00 -16.62
N LYS A 51 10.01 -5.59 -17.90
CA LYS A 51 10.11 -4.18 -18.28
C LYS A 51 8.99 -3.35 -17.65
N LYS A 52 9.24 -2.05 -17.46
CA LYS A 52 8.23 -1.07 -17.02
C LYS A 52 6.95 -1.21 -17.83
N GLY A 53 5.80 -1.22 -17.15
CA GLY A 53 4.48 -1.40 -17.76
C GLY A 53 4.04 -2.86 -17.94
N SER A 54 4.95 -3.84 -17.84
CA SER A 54 4.63 -5.28 -17.88
C SER A 54 4.65 -5.95 -16.50
N TYR A 55 4.69 -5.14 -15.44
CA TYR A 55 4.53 -5.60 -14.06
C TYR A 55 3.85 -4.51 -13.23
N SER A 56 3.26 -4.91 -12.12
CA SER A 56 2.66 -4.02 -11.14
C SER A 56 3.21 -4.30 -9.76
N VAL A 57 3.10 -3.28 -8.90
CA VAL A 57 3.30 -3.41 -7.46
C VAL A 57 2.10 -2.79 -6.77
N GLY A 58 1.54 -3.51 -5.81
CA GLY A 58 0.46 -3.00 -4.97
C GLY A 58 0.82 -3.08 -3.50
N ASN A 59 0.65 -1.97 -2.76
CA ASN A 59 0.69 -2.00 -1.30
C ASN A 59 -0.65 -2.55 -0.80
N ILE A 60 -0.61 -3.74 -0.20
CA ILE A 60 -1.78 -4.45 0.32
C ILE A 60 -1.70 -4.47 1.84
N PHE A 61 -2.74 -3.97 2.49
CA PHE A 61 -2.98 -4.17 3.91
C PHE A 61 -3.60 -5.55 4.10
N LEU A 62 -3.06 -6.31 5.04
CA LEU A 62 -3.43 -7.68 5.36
C LEU A 62 -3.73 -7.80 6.86
N PRO A 63 -4.50 -8.83 7.26
CA PRO A 63 -4.71 -9.19 8.66
C PRO A 63 -3.41 -9.29 9.47
N GLN A 64 -3.50 -8.95 10.75
CA GLN A 64 -2.42 -9.13 11.71
C GLN A 64 -2.23 -10.62 12.03
N ASP A 65 -3.34 -11.36 12.16
CA ASP A 65 -3.28 -12.81 12.35
C ASP A 65 -2.63 -13.49 11.13
N GLU A 66 -1.62 -14.30 11.39
CA GLU A 66 -0.80 -14.94 10.37
C GLU A 66 -1.61 -15.96 9.54
N LYS A 67 -2.50 -16.73 10.16
CA LYS A 67 -3.29 -17.74 9.46
C LYS A 67 -4.30 -17.09 8.52
N GLU A 68 -4.92 -15.99 8.96
CA GLU A 68 -5.80 -15.17 8.12
C GLU A 68 -5.03 -14.48 6.99
N ARG A 69 -3.85 -13.93 7.28
CA ARG A 69 -2.99 -13.31 6.27
C ARG A 69 -2.60 -14.30 5.18
N GLU A 70 -2.14 -15.49 5.54
CA GLU A 70 -1.79 -16.54 4.57
C GLU A 70 -3.01 -17.07 3.80
N LEU A 71 -4.20 -17.10 4.42
CA LEU A 71 -5.44 -17.39 3.70
C LEU A 71 -5.74 -16.32 2.65
N CYS A 72 -5.63 -15.04 3.00
CA CYS A 72 -5.82 -13.92 2.08
C CYS A 72 -4.82 -14.00 0.92
N LYS A 73 -3.53 -14.19 1.20
CA LYS A 73 -2.46 -14.27 0.17
C LYS A 73 -2.73 -15.40 -0.82
N ARG A 74 -2.99 -16.63 -0.35
CA ARG A 74 -3.33 -17.77 -1.23
C ARG A 74 -4.58 -17.51 -2.08
N LYS A 75 -5.58 -16.80 -1.55
CA LYS A 75 -6.80 -16.46 -2.30
C LYS A 75 -6.52 -15.41 -3.36
N ILE A 76 -5.74 -14.39 -3.03
CA ILE A 76 -5.29 -13.37 -3.99
C ILE A 76 -4.48 -14.02 -5.11
N GLU A 77 -3.54 -14.90 -4.79
CA GLU A 77 -2.75 -15.65 -5.78
C GLU A 77 -3.62 -16.47 -6.75
N LYS A 78 -4.66 -17.14 -6.24
CA LYS A 78 -5.62 -17.86 -7.09
C LYS A 78 -6.43 -16.93 -8.01
N ILE A 79 -6.77 -15.74 -7.53
CA ILE A 79 -7.50 -14.74 -8.33
C ILE A 79 -6.60 -14.20 -9.45
N ILE A 80 -5.33 -13.94 -9.15
CA ILE A 80 -4.32 -13.52 -10.14
C ILE A 80 -4.22 -14.55 -11.26
N ASP A 81 -4.11 -15.83 -10.90
CA ASP A 81 -4.04 -16.94 -11.85
C ASP A 81 -5.33 -17.04 -12.70
N SER A 82 -6.51 -16.91 -12.07
CA SER A 82 -7.80 -16.95 -12.78
C SER A 82 -8.00 -15.78 -13.77
N GLU A 83 -7.32 -14.65 -13.55
CA GLU A 83 -7.29 -13.51 -14.46
C GLU A 83 -6.15 -13.60 -15.50
N ASN A 84 -5.52 -14.78 -15.60
CA ASN A 84 -4.39 -15.09 -16.49
C ASN A 84 -3.17 -14.19 -16.28
N GLN A 85 -2.96 -13.69 -15.06
CA GLN A 85 -1.77 -12.91 -14.72
C GLN A 85 -0.79 -13.78 -13.91
N THR A 86 0.48 -13.37 -13.85
CA THR A 86 1.50 -14.17 -13.16
C THR A 86 1.86 -13.53 -11.81
N PHE A 87 1.60 -14.23 -10.71
CA PHE A 87 2.11 -13.86 -9.41
C PHE A 87 3.64 -13.98 -9.39
N LEU A 88 4.34 -12.94 -8.91
CA LEU A 88 5.80 -12.92 -8.82
C LEU A 88 6.32 -13.07 -7.41
N GLY A 89 5.61 -12.52 -6.41
CA GLY A 89 6.07 -12.55 -5.03
C GLY A 89 5.40 -11.52 -4.13
N TRP A 90 5.61 -11.72 -2.83
CA TRP A 90 5.25 -10.78 -1.77
C TRP A 90 6.52 -10.20 -1.15
N ARG A 91 6.53 -8.89 -0.87
CA ARG A 91 7.57 -8.21 -0.09
C ARG A 91 6.94 -7.58 1.14
N MET A 92 7.46 -7.88 2.33
CA MET A 92 7.10 -7.10 3.51
C MET A 92 7.60 -5.65 3.34
N VAL A 93 6.71 -4.67 3.50
CA VAL A 93 7.09 -3.26 3.42
C VAL A 93 7.80 -2.88 4.71
N PRO A 94 9.04 -2.36 4.66
CA PRO A 94 9.70 -1.89 5.87
C PRO A 94 8.91 -0.71 6.45
N THR A 95 8.68 -0.73 7.77
CA THR A 95 8.05 0.36 8.50
C THR A 95 8.83 0.68 9.77
N ASP A 96 8.84 1.94 10.18
CA ASP A 96 9.52 2.38 11.41
C ASP A 96 8.59 3.23 12.29
N SER A 97 7.72 2.54 13.03
CA SER A 97 6.77 3.16 13.94
C SER A 97 7.43 3.90 15.12
N LYS A 98 8.72 3.63 15.39
CA LYS A 98 9.48 4.31 16.45
C LYS A 98 10.05 5.62 15.95
N LYS A 99 10.75 5.63 14.81
CA LYS A 99 11.28 6.83 14.17
C LYS A 99 10.18 7.83 13.83
N ALA A 100 9.03 7.34 13.41
CA ALA A 100 7.85 8.16 13.13
C ALA A 100 7.04 8.56 14.38
N ASN A 101 7.43 8.14 15.59
CA ASN A 101 6.66 8.43 16.81
C ASN A 101 5.15 8.10 16.69
N VAL A 102 4.80 6.95 16.11
CA VAL A 102 3.39 6.59 15.88
C VAL A 102 2.71 6.27 17.20
N GLY A 103 1.52 6.82 17.42
CA GLY A 103 0.72 6.61 18.63
C GLY A 103 0.29 5.16 18.87
N PRO A 104 0.06 4.75 20.13
CA PRO A 104 -0.40 3.40 20.48
C PRO A 104 -1.66 2.95 19.74
N ALA A 105 -2.65 3.82 19.57
CA ALA A 105 -3.90 3.47 18.89
C ALA A 105 -3.68 3.10 17.41
N ALA A 106 -2.85 3.88 16.70
CA ALA A 106 -2.48 3.60 15.32
C ALA A 106 -1.66 2.31 15.20
N LYS A 107 -0.72 2.07 16.12
CA LYS A 107 0.08 0.82 16.18
C LYS A 107 -0.79 -0.41 16.41
N LEU A 108 -1.74 -0.34 17.34
CA LEU A 108 -2.57 -1.49 17.71
C LEU A 108 -3.50 -1.92 16.55
N SER A 109 -3.92 -0.96 15.73
CA SER A 109 -4.75 -1.19 14.54
C SER A 109 -3.96 -1.33 13.23
N GLN A 110 -2.62 -1.32 13.29
CA GLN A 110 -1.76 -1.35 12.10
C GLN A 110 -1.90 -2.69 11.35
N PRO A 111 -2.29 -2.69 10.06
CA PRO A 111 -2.30 -3.91 9.27
C PRO A 111 -0.87 -4.36 8.95
N VAL A 112 -0.70 -5.63 8.59
CA VAL A 112 0.54 -6.05 7.94
C VAL A 112 0.55 -5.49 6.53
N ILE A 113 1.60 -4.78 6.16
CA ILE A 113 1.72 -4.13 4.85
C ILE A 113 2.67 -4.97 4.00
N GLU A 114 2.14 -5.61 2.97
CA GLU A 114 2.95 -6.34 1.98
C GLU A 114 2.73 -5.79 0.57
N GLN A 115 3.82 -5.79 -0.21
CA GLN A 115 3.83 -5.46 -1.61
C GLN A 115 3.62 -6.70 -2.46
N LEU A 116 2.58 -6.66 -3.27
CA LEU A 116 2.22 -7.69 -4.22
C LEU A 116 2.81 -7.38 -5.59
N PHE A 117 3.65 -8.28 -6.11
CA PHE A 117 4.21 -8.18 -7.45
C PHE A 117 3.44 -9.08 -8.42
N ILE A 118 2.97 -8.51 -9.52
CA ILE A 118 2.27 -9.24 -10.58
C ILE A 118 2.92 -8.90 -11.92
N LYS A 119 3.17 -9.91 -12.75
CA LYS A 119 3.58 -9.78 -14.13
C LYS A 119 2.37 -9.88 -15.05
N SER A 120 2.35 -9.03 -16.08
CA SER A 120 1.33 -9.07 -17.12
C SER A 120 1.43 -10.36 -17.95
N SER A 121 0.31 -10.87 -18.44
CA SER A 121 0.31 -11.89 -19.50
C SER A 121 1.04 -11.39 -20.76
N ASN A 122 1.48 -12.33 -21.58
CA ASN A 122 2.07 -11.98 -22.88
C ASN A 122 0.97 -11.44 -23.82
N GLY A 123 1.33 -10.45 -24.63
CA GLY A 123 0.45 -9.94 -25.70
C GLY A 123 -0.60 -8.92 -25.28
N ILE A 124 -0.72 -8.60 -24.00
CA ILE A 124 -1.60 -7.51 -23.54
C ILE A 124 -0.81 -6.20 -23.40
N ASP A 125 -1.47 -5.08 -23.70
CA ASP A 125 -0.89 -3.76 -23.48
C ASP A 125 -1.01 -3.33 -22.00
N GLN A 126 -0.42 -2.18 -21.67
CA GLN A 126 -0.42 -1.69 -20.29
C GLN A 126 -1.83 -1.30 -19.81
N ASP A 127 -2.73 -0.83 -20.68
CA ASP A 127 -4.06 -0.39 -20.29
C ASP A 127 -4.99 -1.59 -20.05
N GLU A 128 -4.87 -2.63 -20.86
CA GLU A 128 -5.50 -3.92 -20.60
C GLU A 128 -4.97 -4.53 -19.30
N PHE A 129 -3.67 -4.43 -19.03
CA PHE A 129 -3.11 -4.89 -17.76
C PHE A 129 -3.68 -4.11 -16.56
N GLU A 130 -3.81 -2.78 -16.64
CA GLU A 130 -4.50 -2.00 -15.59
C GLU A 130 -5.94 -2.46 -15.36
N ARG A 131 -6.69 -2.80 -16.43
CA ARG A 131 -8.05 -3.35 -16.30
C ARG A 131 -8.04 -4.70 -15.57
N LYS A 132 -7.08 -5.58 -15.88
CA LYS A 132 -6.91 -6.86 -15.17
C LYS A 132 -6.59 -6.66 -13.69
N LEU A 133 -5.67 -5.74 -13.37
CA LEU A 133 -5.33 -5.41 -11.98
C LEU A 133 -6.54 -4.84 -11.21
N TYR A 134 -7.36 -4.01 -11.87
CA TYR A 134 -8.61 -3.53 -11.30
C TYR A 134 -9.59 -4.67 -10.98
N LEU A 135 -9.76 -5.63 -11.90
CA LEU A 135 -10.62 -6.79 -11.69
C LEU A 135 -10.11 -7.67 -10.54
N ILE A 136 -8.81 -7.98 -10.51
CA ILE A 136 -8.16 -8.72 -9.41
C ILE A 136 -8.46 -8.04 -8.08
N ARG A 137 -8.22 -6.71 -8.00
CA ARG A 137 -8.48 -5.91 -6.80
C ARG A 137 -9.92 -5.99 -6.35
N LYS A 138 -10.87 -5.81 -7.27
CA LYS A 138 -12.31 -5.84 -6.98
C LYS A 138 -12.73 -7.22 -6.49
N GLN A 139 -12.26 -8.27 -7.14
CA GLN A 139 -12.61 -9.65 -6.81
C GLN A 139 -12.10 -10.05 -5.43
N PHE A 140 -10.81 -9.85 -5.13
CA PHE A 140 -10.31 -10.27 -3.82
C PHE A 140 -10.90 -9.43 -2.70
N SER A 141 -11.11 -8.13 -2.93
CA SER A 141 -11.72 -7.25 -1.92
C SER A 141 -13.12 -7.73 -1.58
N HIS A 142 -13.94 -8.04 -2.59
CA HIS A 142 -15.28 -8.56 -2.37
C HIS A 142 -15.28 -9.93 -1.69
N GLN A 143 -14.52 -10.89 -2.24
CA GLN A 143 -14.54 -12.28 -1.76
C GLN A 143 -13.99 -12.43 -0.35
N LEU A 144 -12.94 -11.69 0.00
CA LEU A 144 -12.29 -11.83 1.30
C LEU A 144 -12.96 -10.95 2.37
N ARG A 145 -13.43 -9.73 2.04
CA ARG A 145 -14.15 -8.91 3.04
C ARG A 145 -15.48 -9.50 3.49
N THR A 146 -16.10 -10.33 2.65
CA THR A 146 -17.36 -11.05 2.97
C THR A 146 -17.12 -12.47 3.49
N ASN A 147 -15.86 -12.89 3.65
CA ASN A 147 -15.52 -14.24 4.07
C ASN A 147 -15.68 -14.41 5.58
N LYS A 148 -16.70 -15.18 5.99
CA LYS A 148 -17.01 -15.50 7.39
C LYS A 148 -15.91 -16.25 8.14
N LYS A 149 -14.89 -16.77 7.45
CA LYS A 149 -13.73 -17.42 8.07
C LYS A 149 -12.67 -16.44 8.58
N LEU A 150 -12.76 -15.16 8.20
CA LEU A 150 -11.85 -14.12 8.66
C LEU A 150 -12.49 -13.35 9.82
N THR A 151 -11.73 -13.13 10.88
CA THR A 151 -12.09 -12.29 12.02
C THR A 151 -11.61 -10.85 11.84
N GLN A 152 -10.61 -10.62 10.97
CA GLN A 152 -10.07 -9.30 10.65
C GLN A 152 -10.28 -8.87 9.18
N PRO A 153 -11.46 -9.12 8.54
CA PRO A 153 -11.65 -8.83 7.11
C PRO A 153 -11.57 -7.34 6.78
N SER A 154 -11.85 -6.45 7.76
CA SER A 154 -11.77 -5.00 7.61
C SER A 154 -10.35 -4.48 7.40
N LEU A 155 -9.32 -5.21 7.86
CA LEU A 155 -7.91 -4.83 7.65
C LEU A 155 -7.45 -5.07 6.22
N LEU A 156 -8.14 -5.95 5.46
CA LEU A 156 -7.75 -6.25 4.09
C LEU A 156 -8.10 -5.09 3.16
N PHE A 157 -7.09 -4.42 2.60
CA PHE A 157 -7.29 -3.30 1.68
C PHE A 157 -6.14 -3.14 0.68
N ALA A 158 -6.44 -2.92 -0.60
CA ALA A 158 -5.43 -2.51 -1.58
C ALA A 158 -5.29 -0.98 -1.60
N CYS A 159 -4.20 -0.46 -1.04
CA CYS A 159 -3.83 0.95 -1.17
C CYS A 159 -3.64 1.34 -2.63
N SER A 160 -2.97 0.46 -3.37
CA SER A 160 -2.85 0.52 -4.82
C SER A 160 -2.65 -0.89 -5.35
N LEU A 161 -2.95 -1.09 -6.64
CA LEU A 161 -2.49 -2.24 -7.40
C LEU A 161 -2.46 -1.80 -8.87
N SER A 162 -1.28 -1.35 -9.32
CA SER A 162 -1.12 -0.70 -10.63
C SER A 162 0.32 -0.86 -11.14
N SER A 163 0.47 -0.86 -12.46
CA SER A 163 1.75 -0.76 -13.18
C SER A 163 2.23 0.69 -13.36
N LYS A 164 1.38 1.67 -13.05
CA LYS A 164 1.64 3.10 -13.26
C LYS A 164 1.96 3.84 -11.97
N ILE A 165 1.27 3.52 -10.88
CA ILE A 165 1.35 4.25 -9.60
C ILE A 165 1.49 3.31 -8.41
N ILE A 166 1.96 3.85 -7.29
CA ILE A 166 1.91 3.19 -5.98
C ILE A 166 1.52 4.20 -4.91
N VAL A 167 0.74 3.74 -3.92
CA VAL A 167 0.26 4.57 -2.80
C VAL A 167 0.85 4.07 -1.50
N TYR A 168 1.54 4.95 -0.79
CA TYR A 168 1.94 4.77 0.61
C TYR A 168 1.01 5.63 1.47
N LYS A 169 0.23 5.00 2.34
CA LYS A 169 -0.68 5.70 3.25
C LYS A 169 -0.77 4.98 4.58
N GLY A 170 -1.26 5.67 5.60
CA GLY A 170 -1.53 5.07 6.90
C GLY A 170 -2.26 6.03 7.82
N MET A 171 -2.59 5.53 9.01
CA MET A 171 -3.12 6.31 10.13
C MET A 171 -1.97 7.09 10.79
N LEU A 172 -1.51 8.12 10.08
CA LEU A 172 -0.31 8.90 10.36
C LEU A 172 -0.67 10.38 10.24
N THR A 173 0.06 11.25 10.94
CA THR A 173 0.10 12.67 10.57
C THR A 173 0.95 12.84 9.30
N PRO A 174 0.83 13.96 8.58
CA PRO A 174 1.67 14.21 7.42
C PRO A 174 3.16 14.08 7.75
N SER A 175 3.68 14.76 8.77
CA SER A 175 5.10 14.68 9.16
C SER A 175 5.60 13.26 9.48
N GLN A 176 4.72 12.33 9.87
CA GLN A 176 5.08 10.94 10.17
C GLN A 176 5.27 10.06 8.92
N LEU A 177 4.72 10.43 7.76
CA LEU A 177 4.64 9.56 6.58
C LEU A 177 6.01 9.07 6.08
N PHE A 178 6.97 9.98 5.91
CA PHE A 178 8.31 9.65 5.40
C PHE A 178 9.15 8.89 6.44
N PRO A 179 9.24 9.34 7.71
CA PRO A 179 9.90 8.56 8.75
C PRO A 179 9.31 7.16 8.97
N PHE A 180 8.01 6.98 8.71
CA PHE A 180 7.33 5.69 8.89
C PHE A 180 7.64 4.70 7.77
N PHE A 181 7.82 5.17 6.54
CA PHE A 181 8.13 4.33 5.37
C PHE A 181 9.56 4.58 4.86
N PRO A 182 10.57 3.84 5.35
CA PRO A 182 11.96 3.97 4.92
C PRO A 182 12.19 3.89 3.41
N ASP A 183 11.31 3.20 2.67
CA ASP A 183 11.33 3.17 1.20
C ASP A 183 11.31 4.58 0.59
N LEU A 184 10.52 5.51 1.15
CA LEU A 184 10.36 6.87 0.63
C LEU A 184 11.61 7.74 0.83
N GLU A 185 12.51 7.34 1.73
CA GLU A 185 13.78 8.02 2.01
C GLU A 185 14.94 7.44 1.19
N GLN A 186 14.72 6.36 0.43
CA GLN A 186 15.76 5.75 -0.41
C GLN A 186 16.05 6.64 -1.62
N LYS A 187 17.34 6.87 -1.90
CA LYS A 187 17.78 7.65 -3.07
C LYS A 187 17.29 7.08 -4.40
N SER A 188 17.15 5.75 -4.49
CA SER A 188 16.65 5.08 -5.70
C SER A 188 15.14 5.21 -5.90
N PHE A 189 14.41 5.74 -4.91
CA PHE A 189 12.97 5.98 -4.98
C PHE A 189 12.67 7.26 -5.77
N GLU A 190 12.90 7.20 -7.08
CA GLU A 190 12.73 8.31 -8.00
C GLU A 190 11.38 8.26 -8.72
N THR A 191 10.68 9.38 -8.78
CA THR A 191 9.37 9.52 -9.43
C THR A 191 9.27 10.85 -10.16
N HIS A 192 8.50 10.88 -11.25
CA HIS A 192 8.16 12.10 -12.00
C HIS A 192 6.82 12.71 -11.56
N LEU A 193 6.08 12.03 -10.69
CA LEU A 193 4.81 12.49 -10.14
C LEU A 193 4.74 12.14 -8.65
N ALA A 194 4.33 13.09 -7.83
CA ALA A 194 3.99 12.87 -6.43
C ALA A 194 2.78 13.73 -6.06
N MET A 195 1.81 13.14 -5.36
CA MET A 195 0.64 13.81 -4.81
C MET A 195 0.50 13.39 -3.35
N VAL A 196 0.53 14.37 -2.45
CA VAL A 196 0.43 14.16 -1.00
C VAL A 196 -0.95 14.58 -0.52
N HIS A 197 -1.47 13.87 0.47
CA HIS A 197 -2.79 14.14 1.04
C HIS A 197 -2.76 13.95 2.56
N SER A 198 -3.42 14.86 3.28
CA SER A 198 -3.74 14.75 4.69
C SER A 198 -5.25 14.73 4.87
N ARG A 199 -5.72 13.87 5.75
CA ARG A 199 -7.13 13.80 6.12
C ARG A 199 -7.39 14.60 7.40
N PHE A 200 -8.60 15.15 7.48
CA PHE A 200 -9.24 15.61 8.72
C PHE A 200 -10.59 14.88 8.82
N SER A 201 -10.78 14.07 9.85
CA SER A 201 -11.95 13.21 10.02
C SER A 201 -12.78 13.67 11.21
N THR A 202 -14.10 13.71 11.08
CA THR A 202 -15.01 13.94 12.22
C THR A 202 -15.30 12.66 13.02
N ASN A 203 -14.69 11.53 12.66
CA ASN A 203 -14.79 10.28 13.41
C ASN A 203 -13.69 10.22 14.47
N THR A 204 -14.07 9.93 15.72
CA THR A 204 -13.14 9.77 16.86
C THR A 204 -12.33 8.46 16.82
N PHE A 205 -12.69 7.52 15.95
CA PHE A 205 -11.96 6.26 15.72
C PHE A 205 -11.33 6.28 14.33
N PRO A 206 -10.02 6.50 14.21
CA PRO A 206 -9.36 6.52 12.91
C PRO A 206 -9.19 5.09 12.37
N SER A 207 -9.18 4.94 11.05
CA SER A 207 -9.00 3.65 10.36
C SER A 207 -7.90 3.78 9.31
N TRP A 208 -7.04 2.75 9.21
CA TRP A 208 -5.96 2.72 8.23
C TRP A 208 -6.45 2.78 6.77
N GLU A 209 -7.65 2.28 6.50
CA GLU A 209 -8.27 2.37 5.17
C GLU A 209 -8.75 3.79 4.81
N GLY A 210 -9.23 4.58 5.78
CA GLY A 210 -10.12 5.72 5.54
C GLY A 210 -11.59 5.34 5.71
N PRO A 211 -12.55 6.29 5.65
CA PRO A 211 -13.96 5.95 5.77
C PRO A 211 -14.37 5.26 4.46
N THR A 212 -14.74 3.99 4.54
CA THR A 212 -15.56 3.38 3.49
C THR A 212 -16.87 4.16 3.41
N LYS A 213 -17.08 4.86 2.29
CA LYS A 213 -18.43 5.13 1.81
C LYS A 213 -18.88 3.95 0.98
#